data_AF-A0A7C7KFE7-F1
#
_entry.id   AF-A0A7C7KFE7-F1
#
_cell.length_a   1.000
_cell.length_b   1.000
_cell.length_c   1.000
_cell.angle_alpha   90.00
_cell.angle_beta   90.00
_cell.angle_gamma   90.00
#
_symmetry.space_group_name_H-M   'P 1'
#
loop_
_entity.id
_entity.type
_entity.pdbx_description
1 polymer ?
#
loop_
_entity_poly.entity_id
_entity_poly.type
_entity_poly.pdbx_seq_one_letter_code
_entity_poly.pdbx_strand_id
1 'polypeptide(L)'
;MTGSEFTFATFSKNEFYSTLNARLIDMADVGSDRRVVDLACGAGGVTRLILERINRTRDTAVIALDHSSVALKTAMEELKDISNNVV
;
A
#
# COMPACT_ATOMS: atom_id res chain seq x y z
N MET A 1 25.98 6.66 13.49
CA MET A 1 25.57 5.54 12.62
C MET A 1 24.39 6.02 11.79
N THR A 2 24.62 6.33 10.52
CA THR A 2 23.58 6.76 9.58
C THR A 2 22.69 5.57 9.24
N GLY A 3 21.39 5.65 9.57
CA GLY A 3 20.40 4.58 9.49
C GLY A 3 19.98 4.15 8.07
N SER A 4 20.90 4.16 7.12
CA SER A 4 20.72 3.54 5.82
C SER A 4 21.13 2.07 5.90
N GLU A 5 20.17 1.14 5.88
CA GLU A 5 20.24 -0.18 5.19
C GLU A 5 19.31 -1.27 5.73
N PHE A 6 18.60 -1.07 6.85
CA PHE A 6 17.63 -2.07 7.32
C PHE A 6 16.22 -1.71 6.87
N THR A 7 15.76 -2.35 5.80
CA THR A 7 14.38 -2.27 5.32
C THR A 7 13.67 -3.61 5.51
N PHE A 8 12.44 -3.56 6.01
CA PHE A 8 11.57 -4.75 6.07
C PHE A 8 11.01 -5.14 4.69
N ALA A 9 11.25 -4.34 3.65
CA ALA A 9 10.66 -4.52 2.32
C ALA A 9 10.89 -5.92 1.73
N THR A 10 12.08 -6.50 1.90
CA THR A 10 12.38 -7.86 1.41
C THR A 10 11.52 -8.91 2.10
N PHE A 11 11.35 -8.81 3.43
CA PHE A 11 10.53 -9.73 4.21
C PHE A 11 9.05 -9.56 3.92
N SER A 12 8.57 -8.32 3.76
CA SER A 12 7.16 -8.05 3.44
C SER A 12 6.73 -8.54 2.06
N LYS A 13 7.67 -8.82 1.15
CA LYS A 13 7.39 -9.38 -0.19
C LYS A 13 7.23 -10.91 -0.19
N ASN A 14 7.34 -11.58 0.97
CA ASN A 14 7.07 -13.00 1.06
C ASN A 14 5.60 -13.32 0.74
N GLU A 15 5.36 -14.37 -0.05
CA GLU A 15 4.03 -14.82 -0.49
C GLU A 15 3.05 -15.09 0.67
N PHE A 16 3.58 -15.50 1.83
CA PHE A 16 2.81 -15.65 3.05
C PHE A 16 2.10 -14.35 3.44
N TYR A 17 2.83 -13.22 3.44
CA TYR A 17 2.26 -11.93 3.83
C TYR A 17 1.33 -11.37 2.76
N SER A 18 1.64 -11.53 1.48
CA SER A 18 0.75 -11.08 0.41
C SER A 18 -0.60 -11.80 0.45
N THR A 19 -0.59 -13.12 0.67
CA THR A 19 -1.82 -13.92 0.79
C THR A 19 -2.65 -13.52 2.01
N LEU A 20 -2.01 -13.37 3.17
CA LEU A 20 -2.71 -12.96 4.39
C LEU A 20 -3.29 -11.55 4.27
N ASN A 21 -2.51 -10.60 3.77
CA ASN A 21 -2.95 -9.22 3.60
C ASN A 21 -4.09 -9.11 2.57
N ALA A 22 -4.01 -9.84 1.45
CA ALA A 22 -5.09 -9.90 0.47
C ALA A 22 -6.40 -10.36 1.12
N ARG A 23 -6.36 -11.45 1.90
CA ARG A 23 -7.53 -11.95 2.63
C ARG A 23 -8.08 -10.95 3.63
N LEU A 24 -7.22 -10.25 4.36
CA LEU A 24 -7.65 -9.22 5.32
C LEU A 24 -8.36 -8.06 4.63
N ILE A 25 -7.87 -7.63 3.47
CA ILE A 25 -8.50 -6.56 2.70
C ILE A 25 -9.83 -7.04 2.10
N ASP A 26 -9.90 -8.28 1.62
CA ASP A 26 -11.17 -8.87 1.14
C ASP A 26 -12.22 -8.90 2.25
N MET A 27 -11.80 -9.22 3.49
CA MET A 27 -12.69 -9.20 4.66
C MET A 27 -13.11 -7.79 5.08
N ALA A 28 -12.29 -6.78 4.79
CA ALA A 28 -12.58 -5.38 5.10
C ALA A 28 -13.56 -4.73 4.09
N ASP A 29 -13.83 -5.39 2.96
CA ASP A 29 -14.78 -4.95 1.91
C ASP A 29 -14.56 -3.51 1.42
N VAL A 30 -13.29 -3.15 1.20
CA VAL A 30 -12.88 -1.79 0.79
C VAL A 30 -13.34 -1.38 -0.62
N GLY A 31 -13.99 -2.27 -1.36
CA GLY A 31 -14.39 -2.06 -2.75
C GLY A 31 -15.34 -0.88 -2.94
N SER A 32 -16.23 -0.65 -1.97
CA SER A 32 -17.23 0.42 -1.98
C SER A 32 -16.80 1.70 -1.25
N ASP A 33 -15.65 1.67 -0.56
CA ASP A 33 -15.20 2.80 0.23
C ASP A 33 -14.72 3.95 -0.66
N ARG A 34 -15.10 5.17 -0.29
CA ARG A 34 -14.62 6.39 -0.97
C ARG A 34 -13.30 6.89 -0.39
N ARG A 35 -12.98 6.54 0.86
CA ARG A 35 -11.76 6.98 1.54
C ARG A 35 -11.20 5.88 2.41
N VAL A 36 -9.98 5.45 2.12
CA VAL A 36 -9.26 4.43 2.89
C VAL A 36 -7.99 5.06 3.47
N VAL A 37 -7.70 4.78 4.73
CA VAL A 37 -6.46 5.21 5.39
C VAL A 37 -5.64 3.95 5.68
N ASP A 38 -4.43 3.91 5.13
CA ASP A 38 -3.45 2.83 5.36
C ASP A 38 -2.39 3.34 6.35
N LEU A 39 -2.44 2.84 7.59
CA LEU A 39 -1.58 3.27 8.68
C LEU A 39 -0.37 2.35 8.81
N ALA A 40 0.82 2.95 8.94
CA ALA A 40 2.10 2.24 8.88
C ALA A 40 2.25 1.48 7.54
N CYS A 41 2.02 2.20 6.43
CA CYS A 41 1.93 1.61 5.09
C CYS A 41 3.24 0.96 4.59
N GLY A 42 4.37 1.21 5.26
CA GLY A 42 5.66 0.65 4.92
C GLY A 42 6.04 0.95 3.48
N ALA A 43 6.50 -0.07 2.76
CA ALA A 43 6.85 0.01 1.34
C ALA A 43 5.64 -0.04 0.38
N GLY A 44 4.40 0.11 0.87
CA GLY A 44 3.20 0.25 0.04
C GLY A 44 2.57 -1.05 -0.45
N GLY A 45 2.99 -2.21 0.07
CA GLY A 45 2.47 -3.51 -0.37
C GLY A 45 0.96 -3.69 -0.09
N VAL A 46 0.50 -3.28 1.09
CA VAL A 46 -0.93 -3.29 1.44
C VAL A 46 -1.68 -2.20 0.67
N THR A 47 -1.11 -1.00 0.57
CA THR A 47 -1.67 0.10 -0.23
C THR A 47 -1.95 -0.34 -1.68
N ARG A 48 -1.03 -1.10 -2.29
CA ARG A 48 -1.21 -1.67 -3.63
C ARG A 48 -2.44 -2.57 -3.70
N LEU A 49 -2.55 -3.52 -2.77
CA LEU A 49 -3.68 -4.44 -2.72
C LEU A 49 -5.02 -3.73 -2.53
N ILE A 50 -5.05 -2.63 -1.76
CA ILE A 50 -6.24 -1.77 -1.62
C ILE A 50 -6.57 -1.11 -2.96
N LEU A 51 -5.58 -0.50 -3.63
CA LEU A 51 -5.76 0.19 -4.91
C LEU A 51 -6.23 -0.76 -6.03
N GLU A 52 -5.88 -2.04 -5.96
CA GLU A 52 -6.33 -3.09 -6.89
C GLU A 52 -7.79 -3.52 -6.65
N ARG A 53 -8.36 -3.26 -5.45
CA ARG A 53 -9.71 -3.70 -5.05
C ARG A 53 -10.74 -2.58 -5.02
N ILE A 54 -10.31 -1.36 -4.75
CA ILE A 54 -11.19 -0.21 -4.63
C ILE A 54 -11.76 0.21 -5.98
N ASN A 55 -13.02 0.66 -6.00
CA ASN A 55 -13.59 1.25 -7.21
C ASN A 55 -13.01 2.67 -7.42
N ARG A 56 -12.10 2.80 -8.39
CA ARG A 56 -11.37 4.04 -8.65
C ARG A 56 -12.27 5.04 -9.37
N THR A 57 -12.83 5.95 -8.59
CA THR A 57 -13.59 7.10 -9.08
C THR A 57 -12.87 8.40 -8.73
N ARG A 58 -13.30 9.54 -9.27
CA ARG A 58 -12.73 10.86 -8.90
C ARG A 58 -12.89 11.20 -7.42
N ASP A 59 -13.85 10.58 -6.75
CA ASP A 59 -14.14 10.84 -5.33
C ASP A 59 -13.47 9.82 -4.40
N THR A 60 -12.71 8.90 -4.96
CA THR A 60 -12.03 7.83 -4.23
C THR A 60 -10.61 8.26 -3.87
N ALA A 61 -10.21 8.13 -2.61
CA ALA A 61 -8.84 8.42 -2.16
C ALA A 61 -8.30 7.34 -1.21
N VAL A 62 -7.02 6.99 -1.38
CA VAL A 62 -6.26 6.18 -0.44
C VAL A 62 -5.16 7.07 0.16
N ILE A 63 -5.16 7.21 1.49
CA ILE A 63 -4.19 8.03 2.22
C ILE A 63 -3.27 7.07 2.99
N ALA A 64 -2.08 6.86 2.45
CA ALA A 64 -1.07 6.00 3.04
C ALA A 64 -0.12 6.82 3.92
N LEU A 65 0.08 6.39 5.17
CA LEU A 65 0.85 7.09 6.18
C LEU A 65 1.89 6.17 6.79
N ASP A 66 3.13 6.64 6.90
CA ASP A 66 4.20 5.98 7.64
C ASP A 66 5.10 7.02 8.29
N HIS A 67 5.69 6.70 9.43
CA HIS A 67 6.67 7.56 10.08
C HIS A 67 8.02 7.57 9.34
N SER A 68 8.34 6.48 8.63
CA SER A 68 9.58 6.32 7.90
C SER A 68 9.52 6.99 6.54
N SER A 69 10.23 8.10 6.39
CA SER A 69 10.39 8.78 5.10
C SER A 69 11.02 7.90 4.02
N VAL A 70 11.89 6.96 4.42
CA VAL A 70 12.49 5.97 3.51
C VAL A 70 11.43 4.99 3.01
N ALA A 71 10.56 4.49 3.90
CA ALA A 71 9.47 3.58 3.53
C ALA A 71 8.48 4.27 2.59
N LEU A 72 8.10 5.52 2.90
CA LEU A 72 7.26 6.35 2.02
C LEU A 72 7.88 6.55 0.65
N LYS A 73 9.18 6.82 0.56
CA LYS A 73 9.87 6.97 -0.73
C LYS A 73 9.80 5.67 -1.54
N THR A 74 10.08 4.53 -0.92
CA THR A 74 9.96 3.22 -1.58
C THR A 74 8.53 2.94 -2.02
N ALA A 75 7.53 3.23 -1.18
CA ALA A 75 6.12 3.08 -1.53
C ALA A 75 5.74 3.91 -2.76
N MET A 76 6.18 5.17 -2.83
CA MET A 76 5.95 6.04 -4.00
C MET A 76 6.57 5.48 -5.29
N GLU A 77 7.74 4.85 -5.20
CA GLU A 77 8.41 4.20 -6.34
C GLU A 77 7.66 2.94 -6.79
N GLU A 78 7.25 2.09 -5.85
CA GLU A 78 6.54 0.81 -6.10
C GLU A 78 5.09 1.00 -6.58
N LEU A 79 4.45 2.13 -6.29
CA LEU A 79 3.05 2.44 -6.66
C LEU A 79 2.92 3.31 -7.92
N LYS A 80 4.04 3.67 -8.56
CA LYS A 80 4.06 4.58 -9.70
C LYS A 80 3.34 4.04 -10.93
N ASP A 81 3.43 2.73 -11.15
CA ASP A 81 2.76 2.00 -12.24
C ASP A 81 1.23 2.05 -12.09
N ILE A 82 0.73 1.80 -10.88
CA ILE A 82 -0.69 1.78 -10.53
C ILE A 82 -1.32 3.17 -10.53
N SER A 83 -0.53 4.21 -10.25
CA SER A 83 -1.00 5.60 -10.28
C SER A 83 -1.22 6.12 -11.71
N ASN A 84 -0.43 5.64 -12.68
CA ASN A 84 -0.53 6.07 -14.08
C ASN A 84 -1.65 5.37 -14.87
N ASN A 85 -2.25 4.31 -14.32
CA ASN A 85 -3.35 3.57 -14.94
C ASN A 85 -4.74 4.13 -14.55
N VAL A 86 -4.82 5.36 -14.03
CA VAL A 86 -6.10 6.04 -13.77
C VAL A 86 -6.60 6.62 -15.09
N VAL A 87 -7.67 6.03 -15.61
CA VAL A 87 -8.47 6.54 -16.74
C VAL A 87 -9.33 7.72 -16.29
#